data_AF-J7J1P6-F1
#
_entry.id   AF-J7J1P6-F1
#
_cell.length_a   1.000
_cell.length_b   1.000
_cell.length_c   1.000
_cell.angle_alpha   90.00
_cell.angle_beta   90.00
_cell.angle_gamma   90.00
#
_symmetry.space_group_name_H-M   'P 1'
#
loop_
_entity.id
_entity.type
_entity.pdbx_description
1 polymer ?
#
loop_
_entity_poly.entity_id
_entity_poly.type
_entity_poly.pdbx_seq_one_letter_code
_entity_poly.pdbx_strand_id
1 'polypeptide(L)'
;MRKDGLTEHEGRVMDALQAAWNEFAKLEITHTSDMTDFTNGIHQCQQILGMRVLQRDYPEGYPIKVKKLKPTHKCIDCGYTISHNKPWIIDGLRCNKCSGTVVPLSMLPKKSSPPGSENK
;
A
#
# COMPACT_ATOMS: atom_id res chain seq x y z
N MET A 1 6.91 -21.17 0.32
CA MET A 1 7.94 -20.40 1.05
C MET A 1 9.27 -21.01 0.67
N ARG A 2 10.29 -20.18 0.39
CA ARG A 2 11.64 -20.65 0.08
C ARG A 2 12.32 -21.20 1.33
N LYS A 3 13.43 -21.92 1.14
CA LYS A 3 14.22 -22.51 2.25
C LYS A 3 14.80 -21.45 3.20
N ASP A 4 14.98 -20.23 2.70
CA ASP A 4 15.50 -19.05 3.41
C ASP A 4 14.42 -18.28 4.21
N GLY A 5 13.17 -18.74 4.22
CA GLY A 5 12.06 -18.09 4.92
C GLY A 5 11.40 -16.93 4.16
N LEU A 6 11.85 -16.64 2.94
CA LEU A 6 11.26 -15.63 2.07
C LEU A 6 10.10 -16.20 1.24
N THR A 7 9.15 -15.36 0.85
CA THR A 7 8.24 -15.67 -0.26
C THR A 7 9.01 -15.67 -1.59
N GLU A 8 8.41 -16.24 -2.64
CA GLU A 8 9.00 -16.20 -3.99
C GLU A 8 9.29 -14.78 -4.48
N HIS A 9 8.40 -13.83 -4.18
CA HIS A 9 8.60 -12.43 -4.58
C HIS A 9 9.70 -11.74 -3.76
N GLU A 10 9.72 -11.97 -2.44
CA GLU A 10 10.78 -11.42 -1.57
C GLU A 10 12.15 -11.99 -1.94
N GLY A 11 12.22 -13.30 -2.22
CA GLY A 11 13.43 -13.96 -2.70
C GLY A 11 13.95 -13.35 -3.99
N ARG A 12 13.08 -13.15 -5.00
CA ARG A 12 13.46 -12.48 -6.25
C ARG A 12 14.03 -11.08 -6.04
N VAL A 13 13.47 -10.32 -5.10
CA VAL A 13 13.99 -8.98 -4.76
C VAL A 13 15.37 -9.10 -4.11
N MET A 14 15.55 -10.03 -3.16
CA MET A 14 16.83 -10.26 -2.50
C MET A 14 17.92 -10.70 -3.51
N ASP A 15 17.59 -11.65 -4.39
CA ASP A 15 18.47 -12.15 -5.44
C ASP A 15 18.89 -11.01 -6.38
N ALA A 16 17.97 -10.10 -6.74
CA ALA A 16 18.25 -8.93 -7.58
C ALA A 16 19.18 -7.91 -6.89
N LEU A 17 19.02 -7.69 -5.58
CA LEU A 17 19.92 -6.82 -4.82
C LEU A 17 21.34 -7.39 -4.76
N GLN A 18 21.46 -8.70 -4.56
CA GLN A 18 22.75 -9.39 -4.59
C GLN A 18 23.40 -9.30 -5.99
N ALA A 19 22.63 -9.50 -7.06
CA ALA A 19 23.12 -9.37 -8.42
C ALA A 19 23.59 -7.93 -8.71
N ALA A 20 22.84 -6.92 -8.26
CA ALA A 20 23.21 -5.51 -8.40
C ALA A 20 24.53 -5.19 -7.69
N TRP A 21 24.72 -5.68 -6.47
CA TRP A 21 25.99 -5.57 -5.75
C TRP A 21 27.15 -6.21 -6.50
N ASN A 22 26.96 -7.44 -6.99
CA ASN A 22 28.01 -8.18 -7.69
C ASN A 22 28.44 -7.50 -8.99
N GLU A 23 27.53 -6.87 -9.72
CA GLU A 23 27.88 -6.09 -10.93
C GLU A 23 28.50 -4.76 -10.57
N PHE A 24 27.98 -4.06 -9.56
CA PHE A 24 28.53 -2.78 -9.12
C PHE A 24 29.97 -2.90 -8.64
N ALA A 25 30.29 -3.94 -7.88
CA ALA A 25 31.63 -4.20 -7.38
C ALA A 25 32.69 -4.45 -8.46
N LYS A 26 32.28 -4.72 -9.71
CA LYS A 26 33.18 -4.88 -10.87
C LYS A 26 33.44 -3.58 -11.62
N LEU A 27 32.66 -2.53 -11.37
CA LEU A 27 32.83 -1.24 -12.01
C LEU A 27 34.12 -0.58 -11.54
N GLU A 28 34.73 0.21 -12.43
CA GLU A 28 35.84 1.07 -12.04
C GLU A 28 35.35 2.10 -11.01
N ILE A 29 36.09 2.25 -9.92
CA ILE A 29 35.73 3.16 -8.84
C ILE A 29 35.98 4.59 -9.31
N THR A 30 34.91 5.38 -9.45
CA THR A 30 34.99 6.79 -9.85
C THR A 30 35.20 7.73 -8.67
N HIS A 31 34.68 7.38 -7.50
CA HIS A 31 34.82 8.15 -6.27
C HIS A 31 34.94 7.22 -5.06
N THR A 32 35.71 7.62 -4.05
CA THR A 32 36.00 6.77 -2.87
C THR A 32 34.76 6.45 -2.03
N SER A 33 33.69 7.25 -2.12
CA SER A 33 32.43 6.99 -1.41
C SER A 33 31.46 6.06 -2.16
N ASP A 34 31.64 5.84 -3.47
CA ASP A 34 30.67 5.13 -4.32
C ASP A 34 30.34 3.74 -3.77
N MET A 35 31.38 3.02 -3.33
CA MET A 35 31.24 1.69 -2.73
C MET A 35 30.38 1.73 -1.45
N THR A 36 30.67 2.68 -0.56
CA THR A 36 29.97 2.84 0.71
C THR A 36 28.52 3.24 0.49
N ASP A 37 28.28 4.20 -0.42
CA ASP A 37 26.95 4.73 -0.71
C ASP A 37 26.06 3.65 -1.35
N PHE A 38 26.61 2.87 -2.28
CA PHE A 38 25.89 1.75 -2.89
C PHE A 38 25.59 0.63 -1.89
N THR A 39 26.58 0.29 -1.04
CA THR A 39 26.39 -0.69 0.05
C THR A 39 25.26 -0.27 0.99
N ASN A 40 25.25 0.99 1.40
CA ASN A 40 24.23 1.53 2.28
C ASN A 40 22.84 1.47 1.65
N GLY A 41 22.72 1.75 0.35
CA GLY A 41 21.47 1.60 -0.41
C GLY A 41 20.96 0.16 -0.38
N ILE A 42 21.84 -0.82 -0.63
CA ILE A 42 21.49 -2.25 -0.56
C ILE A 42 21.02 -2.65 0.85
N HIS A 43 21.75 -2.24 1.90
CA HIS A 43 21.36 -2.51 3.28
C HIS A 43 19.99 -1.92 3.65
N GLN A 44 19.67 -0.73 3.16
CA GLN A 44 18.35 -0.12 3.37
C GLN A 44 17.23 -0.94 2.70
N CYS A 45 17.45 -1.41 1.47
CA CYS A 45 16.49 -2.27 0.77
C CYS A 45 16.29 -3.60 1.52
N GLN A 46 17.38 -4.22 1.97
CA GLN A 46 17.34 -5.47 2.75
C GLN A 46 16.63 -5.27 4.10
N GLN A 47 16.85 -4.16 4.78
CA GLN A 47 16.17 -3.83 6.03
C GLN A 47 14.66 -3.73 5.83
N ILE A 48 14.19 -3.04 4.78
CA ILE A 48 12.77 -2.94 4.46
C ILE A 48 12.18 -4.33 4.19
N LEU A 49 12.90 -5.19 3.46
CA LEU A 49 12.48 -6.56 3.18
C LEU A 49 12.37 -7.38 4.46
N GLY A 50 13.38 -7.32 5.34
CA GLY A 50 13.39 -7.98 6.64
C GLY A 50 12.23 -7.51 7.53
N MET A 51 11.93 -6.21 7.54
CA MET A 51 10.79 -5.68 8.28
C MET A 51 9.45 -6.25 7.80
N ARG A 52 9.30 -6.52 6.49
CA ARG A 52 8.07 -7.16 5.96
C ARG A 52 7.94 -8.59 6.43
N VAL A 53 9.05 -9.34 6.47
CA VAL A 53 9.09 -10.70 7.02
C VAL A 53 8.72 -10.69 8.51
N LEU A 54 9.31 -9.78 9.29
CA LEU A 54 9.01 -9.63 10.71
C LEU A 54 7.54 -9.27 10.96
N GLN A 55 6.96 -8.37 10.17
CA GLN A 55 5.54 -8.00 10.28
C GLN A 55 4.60 -9.16 9.91
N ARG A 56 5.00 -10.02 8.98
CA ARG A 56 4.24 -11.21 8.57
C ARG A 56 4.27 -12.29 9.65
N ASP A 57 5.46 -12.59 10.17
CA ASP A 57 5.71 -13.75 11.04
C ASP A 57 5.54 -13.41 12.54
N TYR A 58 5.76 -12.15 12.92
CA TYR A 58 5.72 -11.67 14.31
C TYR A 58 4.89 -10.38 14.45
N PRO A 59 3.59 -10.38 14.07
CA PRO A 59 2.76 -9.17 14.05
C PRO A 59 2.53 -8.52 15.42
N GLU A 60 2.68 -9.27 16.52
CA GLU A 60 2.57 -8.73 17.88
C GLU A 60 3.77 -7.84 18.24
N GLY A 61 4.98 -8.29 17.93
CA GLY A 61 6.21 -7.50 18.11
C GLY A 61 6.41 -6.44 17.03
N TYR A 62 5.89 -6.69 15.82
CA TYR A 62 6.04 -5.83 14.64
C TYR A 62 4.68 -5.49 14.04
N PRO A 63 3.88 -4.63 14.69
CA PRO A 63 2.52 -4.33 14.24
C PRO A 63 2.51 -3.51 12.95
N ILE A 64 1.66 -3.91 12.01
CA ILE A 64 1.40 -3.15 10.79
C ILE A 64 0.45 -2.00 11.13
N LYS A 65 0.95 -0.76 11.01
CA LYS A 65 0.09 0.44 11.10
C LYS A 65 -0.75 0.55 9.83
N VAL A 66 -1.94 -0.04 9.86
CA VAL A 66 -2.94 0.17 8.80
C VAL A 66 -3.32 1.64 8.72
N LYS A 67 -3.09 2.28 7.57
CA LYS A 67 -3.62 3.61 7.30
C LYS A 67 -5.14 3.51 7.33
N LYS A 68 -5.78 4.23 8.24
CA LYS A 68 -7.24 4.35 8.27
C LYS A 68 -7.69 4.94 6.93
N LEU A 69 -8.56 4.21 6.20
CA LEU A 69 -9.17 4.73 4.99
C LEU A 69 -9.95 6.00 5.34
N LYS A 70 -9.78 7.05 4.53
CA LYS A 70 -10.61 8.25 4.64
C LYS A 70 -12.04 7.85 4.29
N PRO A 71 -13.06 8.23 5.07
CA PRO A 71 -14.42 7.98 4.65
C PRO A 71 -14.73 8.78 3.40
N THR A 72 -15.36 8.07 2.49
CA THR A 72 -15.88 8.60 1.24
C THR A 72 -17.37 8.83 1.41
N HIS A 73 -17.81 10.02 1.06
CA HIS A 73 -19.20 10.41 1.05
C HIS A 73 -19.65 10.63 -0.38
N LYS A 74 -20.95 10.44 -0.63
CA LYS A 74 -21.55 10.63 -1.94
C LYS A 74 -22.75 11.56 -1.82
N CYS A 75 -22.85 12.49 -2.76
CA CYS A 75 -24.04 13.31 -2.91
C CYS A 75 -25.20 12.45 -3.41
N ILE A 76 -26.36 12.54 -2.75
CA ILE A 76 -27.58 11.82 -3.15
C ILE A 76 -28.10 12.36 -4.49
N ASP A 77 -28.00 13.66 -4.71
CA ASP A 77 -28.64 14.33 -5.86
C ASP A 77 -27.83 14.18 -7.16
N CYS A 78 -26.52 14.49 -7.13
CA CYS A 78 -25.68 14.47 -8.33
C CYS A 78 -24.67 13.32 -8.40
N GLY A 79 -24.63 12.46 -7.36
CA GLY A 79 -23.70 11.34 -7.28
C GLY A 79 -22.22 11.70 -7.09
N TYR A 80 -21.89 12.99 -6.93
CA TYR A 80 -20.52 13.46 -6.72
C TYR A 80 -19.92 12.85 -5.43
N THR A 81 -18.68 12.36 -5.51
CA THR A 81 -18.00 11.71 -4.39
C THR A 81 -16.95 12.64 -3.79
N ILE A 82 -16.91 12.70 -2.46
CA ILE A 82 -15.97 13.55 -1.71
C ILE A 82 -15.23 12.68 -0.69
N SER A 83 -13.92 12.86 -0.59
CA SER A 83 -13.11 12.24 0.47
C SER A 83 -12.71 13.29 1.49
N HIS A 84 -13.03 13.09 2.76
CA HIS A 84 -12.62 13.99 3.84
C HIS A 84 -11.64 13.32 4.80
N ASN A 85 -10.67 14.10 5.31
CA ASN A 85 -9.69 13.61 6.28
C ASN A 85 -10.30 13.36 7.68
N LYS A 86 -11.50 13.87 7.96
CA LYS A 86 -12.14 13.78 9.28
C LYS A 86 -13.24 12.72 9.28
N PRO A 87 -13.01 11.53 9.87
CA PRO A 87 -13.93 10.42 9.74
C PRO A 87 -15.25 10.50 10.50
N TRP A 88 -15.37 11.44 11.44
CA TRP A 88 -16.55 11.61 12.30
C TRP A 88 -17.59 12.60 11.77
N ILE A 89 -17.36 13.22 10.60
CA ILE A 89 -18.37 14.09 9.99
C ILE A 89 -19.42 13.21 9.32
N ILE A 90 -20.50 12.93 10.06
CA ILE A 90 -21.64 12.12 9.59
C ILE A 90 -22.69 12.97 8.87
N ASP A 91 -22.85 14.24 9.28
CA ASP A 91 -23.89 15.15 8.79
C ASP A 91 -23.33 16.55 8.47
N GLY A 92 -24.02 17.29 7.61
CA GLY A 92 -23.75 18.71 7.34
C GLY A 92 -22.80 19.01 6.18
N LEU A 93 -22.31 18.00 5.45
CA LEU A 93 -21.55 18.20 4.21
C LEU A 93 -22.51 18.54 3.07
N ARG A 94 -22.27 19.70 2.43
CA ARG A 94 -22.93 20.06 1.18
C ARG A 94 -22.06 19.69 0.00
N CYS A 95 -22.70 19.24 -1.06
CA CYS A 95 -22.01 18.94 -2.30
C CYS A 95 -21.45 20.23 -2.92
N ASN A 96 -20.15 20.26 -3.21
CA ASN A 96 -19.54 21.42 -3.89
C ASN A 96 -20.08 21.63 -5.32
N LYS A 97 -20.72 20.62 -5.91
CA LYS A 97 -21.24 20.67 -7.29
C LYS A 97 -22.69 21.13 -7.37
N CYS A 98 -23.55 20.68 -6.46
CA CYS A 98 -25.00 20.97 -6.53
C CYS A 98 -25.59 21.49 -5.22
N SER A 99 -24.76 21.77 -4.20
CA SER A 99 -25.20 22.16 -2.85
C SER A 99 -26.10 21.15 -2.13
N GLY A 100 -26.30 19.98 -2.73
CA GLY A 100 -27.12 18.88 -2.24
C GLY A 100 -26.52 18.12 -1.06
N THR A 101 -27.32 17.23 -0.46
CA THR A 101 -26.93 16.50 0.75
C THR A 101 -25.90 15.42 0.41
N VAL A 102 -24.81 15.39 1.19
CA VAL A 102 -23.74 14.41 1.05
C VAL A 102 -23.79 13.46 2.24
N VAL A 103 -23.93 12.16 1.96
CA VAL A 103 -24.02 11.11 2.99
C VAL A 103 -22.85 10.14 2.87
N PRO A 104 -22.42 9.50 3.98
CA PRO A 104 -21.41 8.45 3.93
C PRO A 104 -21.81 7.32 2.97
N LEU A 105 -20.86 6.75 2.22
CA LEU A 105 -21.14 5.59 1.36
C LEU A 105 -21.73 4.39 2.13
N SER A 106 -21.39 4.25 3.42
CA SER A 106 -21.93 3.21 4.29
C SER A 106 -23.43 3.31 4.55
N MET A 107 -24.02 4.51 4.38
CA MET A 107 -25.46 4.75 4.56
C MET A 107 -26.24 4.61 3.26
N LEU A 108 -25.57 4.45 2.11
CA LEU A 108 -26.26 4.20 0.85
C LEU A 108 -26.75 2.76 0.80
N PRO A 109 -27.95 2.51 0.24
CA PRO A 109 -28.41 1.15 -0.02
C PRO A 109 -27.38 0.46 -0.91
N LYS A 110 -26.87 -0.69 -0.46
CA LYS A 110 -26.06 -1.56 -1.32
C LYS A 110 -26.95 -1.93 -2.51
N LYS A 111 -26.52 -1.59 -3.73
CA LYS A 111 -27.21 -2.09 -4.92
C LYS A 111 -27.24 -3.61 -4.79
N SER A 112 -28.43 -4.18 -4.66
CA SER A 112 -28.61 -5.63 -4.82
C SER A 112 -28.04 -5.97 -6.20
N SER A 113 -27.06 -6.86 -6.24
CA SER A 113 -26.65 -7.49 -7.49
C SER A 113 -27.92 -8.06 -8.14
N PRO A 114 -28.15 -7.87 -9.45
CA PRO A 114 -29.27 -8.53 -10.10
C PRO A 114 -29.10 -10.06 -9.93
N PRO A 115 -30.15 -10.80 -9.53
CA PRO A 115 -30.08 -12.24 -9.47
C PRO A 115 -30.02 -12.80 -10.89
N GLY A 116 -29.00 -13.61 -11.16
CA GLY A 116 -29.00 -14.54 -12.30
C GLY A 116 -28.36 -14.04 -13.59
N SER A 117 -27.12 -14.47 -13.81
CA SER A 117 -26.72 -14.99 -15.11
C SER A 117 -25.82 -16.21 -14.88
N GLU A 118 -26.43 -17.31 -14.42
CA GLU A 118 -25.93 -18.64 -14.77
C GLU A 118 -26.07 -18.74 -16.29
N ASN A 119 -24.94 -18.78 -17.01
CA ASN A 119 -24.94 -19.24 -18.39
C ASN A 119 -23.97 -20.42 -18.50
N LYS A 120 -24.63 -21.53 -18.85
CA LYS A 120 -24.15 -22.80 -19.42
C LYS A 120 -22.96 -22.66 -20.37
#